data_AF-A0A506QMX6-F1
#
_entry.id   AF-A0A506QMX6-F1
#
_cell.length_a   1.000
_cell.length_b   1.000
_cell.length_c   1.000
_cell.angle_alpha   90.00
_cell.angle_beta   90.00
_cell.angle_gamma   90.00
#
_symmetry.space_group_name_H-M   'P 1'
#
loop_
_entity.id
_entity.type
_entity.pdbx_description
1 polymer ?
#
loop_
_entity_poly.entity_id
_entity_poly.type
_entity_poly.pdbx_seq_one_letter_code
_entity_poly.pdbx_strand_id
1 'polypeptide(L)'
;MTASDLYEFIKLTLPEIMGALKDTIVTGAALTGAIIAFKGLGTWKKQINGQANYNLSKNLLINLFKYRDAVNDVRNPFMSSQEMPQPSEEESKKLNDDGVRYHGLYKAYENRWNRVVEVKTDIYANLIEAEALWDNQLSDMWKVLQRQEKKLLISLKNYLILRSPHYEKFDKEHLQDKQHQIHDDIFDAGDEDVFKKQFESELSNMTSYIRTKLKH
;
A
#
# COMPACT_ATOMS: atom_id res chain seq x y z
N MET A 1 -79.45 20.46 -31.94
CA MET A 1 -78.51 19.33 -31.82
C MET A 1 -79.30 18.15 -31.29
N THR A 2 -79.52 17.13 -32.13
CA THR A 2 -80.28 15.93 -31.74
C THR A 2 -79.39 14.97 -30.95
N ALA A 3 -79.98 14.02 -30.20
CA ALA A 3 -79.21 13.03 -29.46
C ALA A 3 -78.31 12.16 -30.37
N SER A 4 -78.68 11.98 -31.63
CA SER A 4 -77.87 11.30 -32.66
C SER A 4 -76.62 12.10 -33.04
N ASP A 5 -76.76 13.42 -33.20
CA ASP A 5 -75.64 14.32 -33.54
C ASP A 5 -74.61 14.36 -32.41
N LEU A 6 -75.09 14.33 -31.16
CA LEU A 6 -74.23 14.27 -29.97
C LEU A 6 -73.46 12.94 -29.90
N TYR A 7 -74.11 11.82 -30.25
CA TYR A 7 -73.48 10.51 -30.25
C TYR A 7 -72.41 10.34 -31.33
N GLU A 8 -72.67 10.81 -32.56
CA GLU A 8 -71.64 10.81 -33.62
C GLU A 8 -70.46 11.71 -33.27
N PHE A 9 -70.71 12.92 -32.73
CA PHE A 9 -69.66 13.83 -32.30
C PHE A 9 -68.76 13.21 -31.22
N ILE A 10 -69.36 12.56 -30.21
CA ILE A 10 -68.61 11.85 -29.17
C ILE A 10 -67.83 10.67 -29.77
N LYS A 11 -68.44 9.90 -30.68
CA LYS A 11 -67.80 8.73 -31.30
C LYS A 11 -66.61 9.10 -32.19
N LEU A 12 -66.66 10.26 -32.87
CA LEU A 12 -65.55 10.79 -33.67
C LEU A 12 -64.42 11.38 -32.82
N THR A 13 -64.73 12.01 -31.68
CA THR A 13 -63.74 12.74 -30.85
C THR A 13 -63.10 11.89 -29.75
N LEU A 14 -63.77 10.83 -29.27
CA LEU A 14 -63.21 9.93 -28.25
C LEU A 14 -61.83 9.34 -28.62
N PRO A 15 -61.63 8.82 -29.85
CA PRO A 15 -60.34 8.26 -30.26
C PRO A 15 -59.21 9.29 -30.26
N GLU A 16 -59.51 10.54 -30.64
CA GLU A 16 -58.55 11.64 -30.66
C GLU A 16 -58.13 12.04 -29.24
N ILE A 17 -59.10 12.17 -28.33
CA ILE A 17 -58.85 12.46 -26.91
C ILE A 17 -58.01 11.34 -26.27
N MET A 18 -58.34 10.08 -26.54
CA MET A 18 -57.58 8.93 -26.05
C MET A 18 -56.17 8.86 -26.64
N GLY A 19 -56.01 9.22 -27.91
CA GLY A 19 -54.71 9.35 -28.57
C GLY A 19 -53.84 10.42 -27.93
N ALA A 20 -54.38 11.64 -27.75
CA ALA A 20 -53.67 12.74 -27.12
C ALA A 20 -53.26 12.42 -25.66
N LEU A 21 -54.13 11.74 -24.90
CA LEU A 21 -53.82 11.29 -23.55
C LEU A 21 -52.67 10.27 -23.55
N LYS A 22 -52.73 9.27 -24.44
CA LYS A 22 -51.67 8.26 -24.60
C LYS A 22 -50.33 8.92 -24.94
N ASP A 23 -50.31 9.84 -25.90
CA ASP A 23 -49.08 10.52 -26.33
C ASP A 23 -48.49 11.39 -25.22
N THR A 24 -49.34 12.02 -24.41
CA THR A 24 -48.91 12.78 -23.22
C THR A 24 -48.23 11.86 -22.20
N ILE A 25 -48.83 10.69 -21.91
CA ILE A 25 -48.26 9.71 -20.98
C ILE A 25 -46.94 9.15 -21.50
N VAL A 26 -46.89 8.75 -22.78
CA VAL A 26 -45.67 8.22 -23.42
C VAL A 26 -44.55 9.27 -23.40
N THR A 27 -44.87 10.52 -23.73
CA THR A 27 -43.91 11.63 -23.68
C THR A 27 -43.41 11.87 -22.25
N GLY A 28 -44.30 11.88 -21.26
CA GLY A 28 -43.93 12.02 -19.85
C GLY A 28 -43.06 10.86 -19.34
N ALA A 29 -43.37 9.62 -19.74
CA ALA A 29 -42.57 8.45 -19.42
C ALA A 29 -41.17 8.52 -20.06
N ALA A 30 -41.07 8.93 -21.32
CA ALA A 30 -39.80 9.10 -22.02
C ALA A 30 -38.91 10.17 -21.34
N LEU A 31 -39.49 11.32 -20.96
CA LEU A 31 -38.77 12.38 -20.24
C LEU A 31 -38.28 11.90 -18.87
N THR A 32 -39.13 11.20 -18.12
CA THR A 32 -38.76 10.64 -16.82
C THR A 32 -37.64 9.61 -16.94
N GLY A 33 -37.75 8.72 -17.93
CA GLY A 33 -36.71 7.73 -18.24
C GLY A 33 -35.37 8.39 -18.59
N ALA A 34 -35.38 9.43 -19.41
CA ALA A 34 -34.17 10.19 -19.75
C ALA A 34 -33.52 10.81 -18.51
N ILE A 35 -34.31 11.46 -17.63
CA ILE A 35 -33.79 12.07 -16.39
C ILE A 35 -33.16 11.01 -15.47
N ILE A 36 -33.82 9.86 -15.30
CA ILE A 36 -33.29 8.75 -14.48
C ILE A 36 -31.98 8.22 -15.08
N ALA A 37 -31.91 8.05 -16.41
CA ALA A 37 -30.69 7.60 -17.09
C ALA A 37 -29.52 8.57 -16.87
N PHE A 38 -29.73 9.88 -17.04
CA PHE A 38 -28.69 10.89 -16.79
C PHE A 38 -28.23 10.90 -15.34
N LYS A 39 -29.15 10.83 -14.38
CA LYS A 39 -28.81 10.73 -12.94
C LYS A 39 -28.05 9.44 -12.64
N GLY A 40 -28.46 8.33 -13.24
CA GLY A 40 -27.81 7.03 -13.10
C GLY A 40 -26.36 7.04 -13.57
N LEU A 41 -26.07 7.64 -14.73
CA LEU A 41 -24.70 7.77 -15.26
C LEU A 41 -23.79 8.56 -14.31
N GLY A 42 -24.30 9.65 -13.73
CA GLY A 42 -23.56 10.45 -12.76
C GLY A 42 -23.22 9.65 -11.49
N THR A 43 -24.19 8.92 -10.95
CA THR A 43 -23.98 8.04 -9.79
C THR A 43 -23.00 6.92 -10.11
N TRP A 44 -23.11 6.32 -11.29
CA TRP A 44 -22.23 5.23 -11.72
C TRP A 44 -20.77 5.69 -11.84
N LYS A 45 -20.53 6.86 -12.46
CA LYS A 45 -19.19 7.44 -12.54
C LYS A 45 -18.60 7.72 -11.14
N LYS A 46 -19.41 8.27 -10.23
CA LYS A 46 -18.99 8.50 -8.84
C LYS A 46 -18.66 7.19 -8.13
N GLN A 47 -19.45 6.15 -8.33
CA GLN A 47 -19.23 4.83 -7.73
C GLN A 47 -17.93 4.20 -8.24
N ILE A 48 -17.65 4.25 -9.55
CA ILE A 48 -16.39 3.72 -10.11
C ILE A 48 -15.20 4.42 -9.49
N ASN A 49 -15.21 5.75 -9.44
CA ASN A 49 -14.11 6.53 -8.87
C ASN A 49 -13.95 6.28 -7.36
N GLY A 50 -15.05 6.25 -6.62
CA GLY A 50 -15.05 5.94 -5.18
C GLY A 50 -14.53 4.54 -4.89
N GLN A 51 -14.91 3.55 -5.72
CA GLN A 51 -14.44 2.18 -5.60
C GLN A 51 -12.92 2.07 -5.88
N ALA A 52 -12.43 2.76 -6.91
CA ALA A 52 -11.00 2.81 -7.21
C ALA A 52 -10.20 3.44 -6.05
N ASN A 53 -10.63 4.61 -5.57
CA ASN A 53 -10.00 5.28 -4.42
C ASN A 53 -10.01 4.42 -3.15
N TYR A 54 -11.15 3.79 -2.85
CA TYR A 54 -11.28 2.92 -1.69
C TYR A 54 -10.35 1.71 -1.77
N ASN A 55 -10.35 1.01 -2.90
CA ASN A 55 -9.52 -0.18 -3.10
C ASN A 55 -8.04 0.15 -3.02
N LEU A 56 -7.61 1.20 -3.72
CA LEU A 56 -6.22 1.65 -3.71
C LEU A 56 -5.78 2.07 -2.30
N SER A 57 -6.58 2.90 -1.61
CA SER A 57 -6.28 3.35 -0.25
C SER A 57 -6.17 2.19 0.74
N LYS A 58 -7.12 1.24 0.68
CA LYS A 58 -7.11 0.03 1.51
C LYS A 58 -5.83 -0.78 1.27
N ASN A 59 -5.47 -1.03 0.02
CA ASN A 59 -4.30 -1.82 -0.34
C ASN A 59 -3.00 -1.12 0.09
N LEU A 60 -2.88 0.18 -0.12
CA LEU A 60 -1.75 0.99 0.35
C LEU A 60 -1.59 0.90 1.87
N LEU A 61 -2.68 1.08 2.64
CA LEU A 61 -2.62 1.00 4.10
C LEU A 61 -2.17 -0.39 4.58
N ILE A 62 -2.76 -1.46 4.02
CA ILE A 62 -2.37 -2.83 4.36
C ILE A 62 -0.90 -3.06 4.07
N ASN A 63 -0.41 -2.67 2.89
CA ASN A 63 0.97 -2.91 2.50
C ASN A 63 1.96 -2.03 3.29
N LEU A 64 1.60 -0.80 3.64
CA LEU A 64 2.40 0.05 4.54
C LEU A 64 2.53 -0.54 5.95
N PHE A 65 1.47 -1.15 6.49
CA PHE A 65 1.56 -1.84 7.77
C PHE A 65 2.39 -3.13 7.70
N LYS A 66 2.23 -3.93 6.63
CA LYS A 66 3.13 -5.07 6.37
C LYS A 66 4.59 -4.63 6.26
N TYR A 67 4.83 -3.49 5.63
CA TYR A 67 6.18 -2.94 5.47
C TYR A 67 6.78 -2.50 6.81
N ARG A 68 5.99 -1.82 7.65
CA ARG A 68 6.37 -1.52 9.04
C ARG A 68 6.75 -2.79 9.79
N ASP A 69 5.92 -3.82 9.71
CA ASP A 69 6.14 -5.06 10.45
C ASP A 69 7.38 -5.80 9.94
N ALA A 70 7.62 -5.81 8.62
CA ALA A 70 8.84 -6.37 8.04
C ALA A 70 10.12 -5.60 8.44
N VAL A 71 10.07 -4.27 8.48
CA VAL A 71 11.19 -3.44 8.97
C VAL A 71 11.44 -3.70 10.45
N ASN A 72 10.40 -3.77 11.27
CA ASN A 72 10.53 -4.08 12.70
C ASN A 72 11.09 -5.49 12.93
N ASP A 73 10.76 -6.46 12.08
CA ASP A 73 11.28 -7.82 12.16
C ASP A 73 12.79 -7.88 11.83
N VAL A 74 13.26 -7.11 10.85
CA VAL A 74 14.70 -6.90 10.64
C VAL A 74 15.36 -6.40 11.92
N ARG A 75 14.67 -5.50 12.64
CA ARG A 75 15.20 -4.86 13.85
C ARG A 75 15.00 -5.64 15.15
N ASN A 76 14.39 -6.83 15.07
CA ASN A 76 14.15 -7.66 16.24
C ASN A 76 15.48 -8.26 16.75
N PRO A 77 15.92 -7.97 17.98
CA PRO A 77 17.17 -8.51 18.53
C PRO A 77 17.11 -10.03 18.75
N PHE A 78 15.92 -10.60 18.93
CA PHE A 78 15.76 -12.04 19.06
C PHE A 78 15.83 -12.70 17.69
N MET A 79 16.68 -13.73 17.57
CA MET A 79 16.83 -14.55 16.37
C MET A 79 16.76 -16.02 16.76
N SER A 80 15.80 -16.74 16.19
CA SER A 80 15.62 -18.16 16.50
C SER A 80 16.65 -19.02 15.77
N SER A 81 16.93 -20.21 16.30
CA SER A 81 17.82 -21.17 15.63
C SER A 81 17.28 -21.64 14.27
N GLN A 82 15.96 -21.57 14.06
CA GLN A 82 15.32 -21.89 12.78
C GLN A 82 15.62 -20.85 11.69
N GLU A 83 15.86 -19.59 12.09
CA GLU A 83 16.25 -18.53 11.15
C GLU A 83 17.73 -18.60 10.77
N MET A 84 18.55 -19.32 11.55
CA MET A 84 19.99 -19.44 11.36
C MET A 84 20.37 -20.83 10.81
N PRO A 85 20.16 -21.08 9.50
CA PRO A 85 20.47 -22.37 8.92
C PRO A 85 21.98 -22.66 8.99
N GLN A 86 22.30 -23.91 9.27
CA GLN A 86 23.66 -24.41 9.14
C GLN A 86 24.06 -24.45 7.66
N PRO A 87 25.33 -24.15 7.32
CA PRO A 87 25.85 -24.38 5.98
C PRO A 87 25.78 -25.87 5.62
N SER A 88 25.86 -26.20 4.33
CA SER A 88 25.93 -27.60 3.90
C SER A 88 27.16 -28.29 4.49
N GLU A 89 27.17 -29.64 4.54
CA GLU A 89 28.31 -30.38 5.10
C GLU A 89 29.63 -30.08 4.37
N GLU A 90 29.58 -29.87 3.04
CA GLU A 90 30.74 -29.51 2.23
C GLU A 90 31.25 -28.09 2.50
N GLU A 91 30.35 -27.13 2.72
CA GLU A 91 30.69 -25.75 3.08
C GLU A 91 31.19 -25.68 4.52
N SER A 92 30.58 -26.42 5.45
CA SER A 92 30.98 -26.47 6.85
C SER A 92 32.41 -26.99 7.01
N LYS A 93 32.86 -27.92 6.17
CA LYS A 93 34.25 -28.42 6.16
C LYS A 93 35.27 -27.35 5.77
N LYS A 94 34.85 -26.28 5.08
CA LYS A 94 35.70 -25.17 4.63
C LYS A 94 35.67 -23.97 5.58
N LEU A 95 34.78 -23.98 6.56
CA LEU A 95 34.57 -22.89 7.50
C LEU A 95 35.06 -23.28 8.89
N ASN A 96 35.60 -22.31 9.63
CA ASN A 96 35.78 -22.45 11.08
C ASN A 96 34.45 -22.17 11.81
N ASP A 97 34.42 -22.37 13.12
CA ASP A 97 33.22 -22.14 13.96
C ASP A 97 32.65 -20.71 13.79
N ASP A 98 33.52 -19.70 13.64
CA ASP A 98 33.11 -18.32 13.38
C ASP A 98 32.44 -18.15 12.02
N GLY A 99 32.96 -18.81 10.99
CA GLY A 99 32.37 -18.87 9.65
C GLY A 99 31.00 -19.52 9.64
N VAL A 100 30.84 -20.63 10.35
CA VAL A 100 29.55 -21.31 10.50
C VAL A 100 28.52 -20.41 11.20
N ARG A 101 28.89 -19.77 12.31
CA ARG A 101 28.02 -18.82 13.02
C ARG A 101 27.64 -17.63 12.15
N TYR A 102 28.61 -17.04 11.45
CA TYR A 102 28.38 -15.92 10.56
C TYR A 102 27.47 -16.28 9.39
N HIS A 103 27.61 -17.48 8.82
CA HIS A 103 26.72 -17.97 7.77
C HIS A 103 25.25 -17.96 8.21
N GLY A 104 24.95 -18.55 9.37
CA GLY A 104 23.59 -18.57 9.91
C GLY A 104 23.04 -17.16 10.16
N LEU A 105 23.86 -16.26 10.72
CA LEU A 105 23.50 -14.87 10.96
C LEU A 105 23.20 -14.11 9.66
N TYR A 106 24.06 -14.26 8.66
CA TYR A 106 23.89 -13.64 7.35
C TYR A 106 22.60 -14.12 6.68
N LYS A 107 22.34 -15.43 6.69
CA LYS A 107 21.12 -16.02 6.12
C LYS A 107 19.85 -15.57 6.83
N ALA A 108 19.88 -15.45 8.16
CA ALA A 108 18.75 -14.93 8.91
C ALA A 108 18.40 -13.49 8.49
N TYR A 109 19.39 -12.60 8.42
CA TYR A 109 19.17 -11.22 7.99
C TYR A 109 18.82 -11.09 6.50
N GLU A 110 19.40 -11.92 5.64
CA GLU A 110 19.00 -12.00 4.22
C GLU A 110 17.51 -12.33 4.10
N ASN A 111 17.02 -13.35 4.84
CA ASN A 111 15.62 -13.73 4.84
C ASN A 111 14.69 -12.64 5.42
N ARG A 112 15.11 -11.97 6.50
CA ARG A 112 14.37 -10.82 7.06
C ARG A 112 14.28 -9.67 6.07
N TRP A 113 15.39 -9.35 5.41
CA TRP A 113 15.43 -8.26 4.42
C TRP A 113 14.64 -8.59 3.15
N ASN A 114 14.64 -9.84 2.70
CA ASN A 114 13.86 -10.28 1.54
C ASN A 114 12.36 -10.01 1.75
N ARG A 115 11.82 -10.22 2.96
CA ARG A 115 10.42 -9.86 3.29
C ARG A 115 10.14 -8.37 3.14
N VAL A 116 11.10 -7.51 3.47
CA VAL A 116 10.99 -6.05 3.22
C VAL A 116 10.90 -5.77 1.72
N VAL A 117 11.77 -6.40 0.92
CA VAL A 117 11.81 -6.24 -0.54
C VAL A 117 10.52 -6.72 -1.21
N GLU A 118 9.98 -7.86 -0.77
CA GLU A 118 8.73 -8.42 -1.27
C GLU A 118 7.57 -7.43 -1.08
N VAL A 119 7.37 -6.94 0.14
CA VAL A 119 6.28 -5.99 0.43
C VAL A 119 6.45 -4.67 -0.33
N LYS A 120 7.69 -4.22 -0.54
CA LYS A 120 7.96 -2.99 -1.30
C LYS A 120 7.46 -3.06 -2.74
N THR A 121 7.52 -4.23 -3.37
CA THR A 121 7.05 -4.41 -4.76
C THR A 121 5.58 -4.03 -4.90
N ASP A 122 4.74 -4.49 -3.97
CA ASP A 122 3.31 -4.17 -3.97
C ASP A 122 3.06 -2.68 -3.65
N ILE A 123 3.87 -2.08 -2.78
CA ILE A 123 3.77 -0.64 -2.49
C ILE A 123 4.09 0.17 -3.74
N TYR A 124 5.14 -0.18 -4.49
CA TYR A 124 5.51 0.54 -5.70
C TYR A 124 4.41 0.50 -6.77
N ALA A 125 3.79 -0.67 -6.99
CA ALA A 125 2.66 -0.78 -7.91
C ALA A 125 1.51 0.16 -7.51
N ASN A 126 1.15 0.16 -6.22
CA ASN A 126 0.11 1.05 -5.71
C ASN A 126 0.50 2.54 -5.76
N LEU A 127 1.78 2.89 -5.61
CA LEU A 127 2.24 4.28 -5.72
C LEU A 127 2.08 4.81 -7.14
N ILE A 128 2.37 4.00 -8.16
CA ILE A 128 2.15 4.37 -9.57
C ILE A 128 0.66 4.62 -9.83
N GLU A 129 -0.21 3.77 -9.30
CA GLU A 129 -1.67 3.97 -9.40
C GLU A 129 -2.12 5.24 -8.65
N ALA A 130 -1.53 5.51 -7.48
CA ALA A 130 -1.81 6.72 -6.71
C ALA A 130 -1.38 8.00 -7.43
N GLU A 131 -0.25 7.99 -8.13
CA GLU A 131 0.18 9.10 -8.98
C GLU A 131 -0.81 9.38 -10.11
N ALA A 132 -1.38 8.33 -10.70
CA ALA A 132 -2.36 8.45 -11.77
C ALA A 132 -3.73 8.94 -11.27
N LEU A 133 -4.16 8.53 -10.08
CA LEU A 133 -5.49 8.84 -9.54
C LEU A 133 -5.53 10.13 -8.70
N TRP A 134 -4.46 10.46 -7.98
CA TRP A 134 -4.44 11.53 -6.98
C TRP A 134 -3.47 12.64 -7.36
N ASP A 135 -2.18 12.42 -7.08
CA ASP A 135 -1.07 13.35 -7.23
C ASP A 135 0.25 12.64 -6.85
N ASN A 136 1.38 13.35 -6.95
CA ASN A 136 2.70 12.84 -6.62
C ASN A 136 3.06 12.93 -5.12
N GLN A 137 2.18 13.45 -4.27
CA GLN A 137 2.50 13.74 -2.87
C GLN A 137 2.84 12.46 -2.10
N LEU A 138 2.12 11.37 -2.35
CA LEU A 138 2.38 10.09 -1.68
C LEU A 138 3.75 9.51 -2.07
N SER A 139 4.14 9.63 -3.34
CA SER A 139 5.45 9.21 -3.81
C SER A 139 6.59 10.04 -3.22
N ASP A 140 6.37 11.33 -3.02
CA ASP A 140 7.35 12.18 -2.35
C ASP A 140 7.50 11.82 -0.87
N MET A 141 6.40 11.52 -0.17
CA MET A 141 6.45 10.98 1.20
C MET A 141 7.17 9.63 1.26
N TRP A 142 6.93 8.75 0.28
CA TRP A 142 7.63 7.47 0.19
C TRP A 142 9.15 7.64 0.09
N LYS A 143 9.64 8.57 -0.74
CA LYS A 143 11.08 8.88 -0.83
C LYS A 143 11.68 9.32 0.51
N VAL A 144 10.90 9.97 1.38
CA VAL A 144 11.33 10.32 2.74
C VAL A 144 11.51 9.05 3.57
N LEU A 145 10.47 8.19 3.62
CA LEU A 145 10.48 6.92 4.35
C LEU A 145 11.61 5.98 3.89
N GLN A 146 11.90 5.97 2.60
CA GLN A 146 13.01 5.19 2.04
C GLN A 146 14.40 5.64 2.50
N ARG A 147 14.56 6.89 2.96
CA ARG A 147 15.85 7.32 3.54
C ARG A 147 16.13 6.60 4.85
N GLN A 148 15.11 6.38 5.68
CA GLN A 148 15.25 5.58 6.91
C GLN A 148 15.55 4.13 6.59
N GLU A 149 14.86 3.54 5.62
CA GLU A 149 15.16 2.18 5.13
C GLU A 149 16.61 2.04 4.66
N LYS A 150 17.10 2.99 3.85
CA LYS A 150 18.48 2.99 3.37
C LYS A 150 19.48 3.10 4.51
N LYS A 151 19.19 3.93 5.52
CA LYS A 151 20.01 4.05 6.73
C LYS A 151 20.09 2.69 7.44
N LEU A 152 18.95 2.04 7.67
CA LEU A 152 18.91 0.69 8.27
C LEU A 152 19.70 -0.32 7.46
N LEU A 153 19.55 -0.33 6.13
CA LEU A 153 20.29 -1.25 5.25
C LEU A 153 21.81 -1.06 5.36
N ILE A 154 22.27 0.19 5.39
CA ILE A 154 23.70 0.52 5.55
C ILE A 154 24.20 0.05 6.92
N SER A 155 23.46 0.35 7.99
CA SER A 155 23.82 -0.08 9.34
C SER A 155 23.87 -1.60 9.43
N LEU A 156 22.88 -2.32 8.87
CA LEU A 156 22.85 -3.78 8.80
C LEU A 156 24.06 -4.36 8.05
N LYS A 157 24.42 -3.79 6.89
CA LYS A 157 25.62 -4.22 6.16
C LYS A 157 26.89 -4.03 6.99
N ASN A 158 27.03 -2.88 7.65
CA ASN A 158 28.18 -2.59 8.51
C ASN A 158 28.24 -3.55 9.71
N TYR A 159 27.10 -3.88 10.30
CA TYR A 159 26.97 -4.86 11.38
C TYR A 159 27.43 -6.27 10.98
N LEU A 160 27.06 -6.70 9.76
CA LEU A 160 27.50 -7.97 9.20
C LEU A 160 29.00 -7.94 8.89
N ILE A 161 29.52 -6.84 8.32
CA ILE A 161 30.96 -6.68 8.08
C ILE A 161 31.77 -6.80 9.38
N LEU A 162 31.34 -6.12 10.46
CA LEU A 162 31.99 -6.20 11.77
C LEU A 162 32.10 -7.64 12.28
N ARG A 163 31.08 -8.47 12.03
CA ARG A 163 30.98 -9.88 12.47
C ARG A 163 31.53 -10.90 11.49
N SER A 164 31.82 -10.50 10.26
CA SER A 164 32.32 -11.41 9.24
C SER A 164 33.76 -11.83 9.55
N PRO A 165 34.08 -13.13 9.53
CA PRO A 165 35.46 -13.60 9.72
C PRO A 165 36.36 -13.33 8.50
N HIS A 166 35.79 -12.89 7.37
CA HIS A 166 36.52 -12.66 6.12
C HIS A 166 37.20 -11.30 6.05
N TYR A 167 36.80 -10.33 6.87
CA TYR A 167 37.40 -9.00 6.92
C TYR A 167 38.46 -8.93 8.00
N GLU A 168 39.62 -8.38 7.66
CA GLU A 168 40.69 -8.17 8.63
C GLU A 168 40.33 -7.07 9.63
N LYS A 169 41.04 -7.04 10.77
CA LYS A 169 40.80 -6.04 11.82
C LYS A 169 40.99 -4.61 11.30
N PHE A 170 41.98 -4.40 10.43
CA PHE A 170 42.26 -3.10 9.81
C PHE A 170 41.08 -2.60 8.97
N ASP A 171 40.45 -3.49 8.20
CA ASP A 171 39.29 -3.14 7.37
C ASP A 171 38.07 -2.71 8.19
N LYS A 172 38.02 -3.09 9.47
CA LYS A 172 36.91 -2.81 10.39
C LYS A 172 37.14 -1.58 11.28
N GLU A 173 38.36 -1.04 11.32
CA GLU A 173 38.76 0.01 12.26
C GLU A 173 37.86 1.25 12.15
N HIS A 174 37.56 1.67 10.92
CA HIS A 174 36.65 2.80 10.63
C HIS A 174 35.18 2.58 11.05
N LEU A 175 34.79 1.33 11.34
CA LEU A 175 33.44 0.98 11.81
C LEU A 175 33.35 0.86 13.33
N GLN A 176 34.48 0.75 14.04
CA GLN A 176 34.50 0.60 15.50
C GLN A 176 33.91 1.85 16.17
N ASP A 177 34.28 3.04 15.71
CA ASP A 177 33.75 4.32 16.20
C ASP A 177 32.23 4.47 15.97
N LYS A 178 31.67 3.71 15.02
CA LYS A 178 30.25 3.74 14.64
C LYS A 178 29.46 2.57 15.23
N GLN A 179 30.09 1.70 16.03
CA GLN A 179 29.44 0.47 16.49
C GLN A 179 28.19 0.74 17.35
N HIS A 180 28.22 1.77 18.19
CA HIS A 180 27.05 2.20 18.96
C HIS A 180 25.89 2.63 18.05
N GLN A 181 26.17 3.51 17.08
CA GLN A 181 25.17 3.94 16.12
C GLN A 181 24.60 2.79 15.28
N ILE A 182 25.46 1.88 14.83
CA ILE A 182 25.05 0.68 14.08
C ILE A 182 24.10 -0.17 14.93
N HIS A 183 24.42 -0.35 16.21
CA HIS A 183 23.58 -1.09 17.14
C HIS A 183 22.21 -0.44 17.33
N ASP A 184 22.19 0.87 17.57
CA ASP A 184 20.94 1.64 17.79
C ASP A 184 20.03 1.65 16.55
N ASP A 185 20.62 1.70 15.36
CA ASP A 185 19.85 1.63 14.11
C ASP A 185 19.23 0.24 13.91
N ILE A 186 19.97 -0.84 14.24
CA ILE A 186 19.55 -2.21 13.95
C ILE A 186 18.63 -2.77 15.01
N PHE A 187 18.77 -2.43 16.28
CA PHE A 187 17.95 -3.04 17.33
C PHE A 187 16.91 -2.08 17.87
N ASP A 188 15.71 -2.60 18.13
CA ASP A 188 14.66 -1.83 18.83
C ASP A 188 15.14 -1.53 20.27
N ALA A 189 15.38 -0.25 20.54
CA ALA A 189 15.78 0.26 21.86
C ALA A 189 14.59 0.66 22.74
N GLY A 190 13.36 0.26 22.37
CA GLY A 190 12.14 0.57 23.10
C GLY A 190 11.70 2.03 22.90
N ASP A 191 11.25 2.66 23.98
CA ASP A 191 10.60 3.99 23.92
C ASP A 191 11.58 5.13 23.59
N GLU A 192 12.88 4.93 23.71
CA GLU A 192 13.90 5.93 23.36
C GLU A 192 14.46 5.77 21.94
N ASP A 193 14.01 4.75 21.21
CA ASP A 193 14.49 4.44 19.87
C ASP A 193 14.20 5.58 18.86
N VAL A 194 15.28 6.29 18.50
CA VAL A 194 15.25 7.43 17.58
C VAL A 194 14.85 7.00 16.18
N PHE A 195 15.35 5.84 15.70
CA PHE A 195 15.00 5.33 14.39
C PHE A 195 13.51 5.01 14.32
N LYS A 196 12.98 4.30 15.32
CA LYS A 196 11.57 3.92 15.39
C LYS A 196 10.66 5.15 15.38
N LYS A 197 10.97 6.15 16.21
CA LYS A 197 10.20 7.42 16.25
C LYS A 197 10.17 8.12 14.90
N GLN A 198 11.32 8.21 14.23
CA GLN A 198 11.41 8.85 12.91
C GLN A 198 10.63 8.06 11.86
N PHE A 199 10.84 6.75 11.79
CA PHE A 199 10.16 5.86 10.86
C PHE A 199 8.63 5.87 11.06
N GLU A 200 8.16 5.76 12.30
CA GLU A 200 6.73 5.78 12.63
C GLU A 200 6.09 7.14 12.38
N SER A 201 6.82 8.25 12.61
CA SER A 201 6.34 9.58 12.27
C SER A 201 6.15 9.74 10.76
N GLU A 202 7.11 9.29 9.95
CA GLU A 202 7.02 9.36 8.49
C GLU A 202 5.89 8.45 7.96
N LEU A 203 5.75 7.24 8.51
CA LEU A 203 4.66 6.32 8.21
C LEU A 203 3.29 6.90 8.60
N SER A 204 3.20 7.56 9.75
CA SER A 204 1.97 8.21 10.23
C SER A 204 1.53 9.32 9.28
N ASN A 205 2.46 10.11 8.77
CA ASN A 205 2.17 11.14 7.77
C ASN A 205 1.60 10.53 6.48
N MET A 206 2.20 9.45 5.97
CA MET A 206 1.70 8.73 4.79
C MET A 206 0.30 8.14 5.01
N THR A 207 0.10 7.43 6.12
CA THR A 207 -1.19 6.79 6.42
C THR A 207 -2.29 7.83 6.65
N SER A 208 -1.96 8.97 7.24
CA SER A 208 -2.90 10.09 7.41
C SER A 208 -3.33 10.67 6.07
N TYR A 209 -2.38 10.90 5.15
CA TYR A 209 -2.68 11.34 3.78
C TYR A 209 -3.61 10.33 3.06
N ILE A 210 -3.29 9.03 3.10
CA ILE A 210 -4.13 8.00 2.46
C ILE A 210 -5.55 7.97 3.05
N ARG A 211 -5.69 8.13 4.37
CA ARG A 211 -7.00 8.16 5.04
C ARG A 211 -7.88 9.34 4.59
N THR A 212 -7.30 10.42 4.08
CA THR A 212 -8.11 11.51 3.50
C THR A 212 -8.81 11.09 2.21
N LYS A 213 -8.20 10.17 1.46
CA LYS A 213 -8.74 9.65 0.19
C LYS A 213 -9.82 8.58 0.38
N LEU A 214 -9.99 8.06 1.60
CA LEU A 214 -11.08 7.15 1.97
C LEU A 214 -12.42 7.85 2.25
N LYS A 215 -12.41 9.16 2.54
CA LYS A 215 -13.61 9.90 2.97
C LYS A 215 -14.42 10.48 1.81
N HIS A 216 -14.02 10.22 0.57
CA HIS A 216 -14.60 10.76 -0.66
C HIS A 216 -14.83 9.65 -1.68
#